data_AF-A0A7K3ZW25-F1
#
_entry.id   AF-A0A7K3ZW25-F1
#
_cell.length_a   1.000
_cell.length_b   1.000
_cell.length_c   1.000
_cell.angle_alpha   90.00
_cell.angle_beta   90.00
_cell.angle_gamma   90.00
#
_symmetry.space_group_name_H-M   'P 1'
#
loop_
_entity.id
_entity.type
_entity.pdbx_description
1 polymer ?
#
loop_
_entity_poly.entity_id
_entity_poly.type
_entity_poly.pdbx_seq_one_letter_code
_entity_poly.pdbx_strand_id
1 'polypeptide(L)'
;MAPDFQALDLDGKNISLSDYRGQAVLLHITNIENPLCRECEHALNAQTSQLSLLAEKHPDIKIVTLNIRKNVYSKDGQTLAGEWWEINVTWPWIEDYSPYPITSKYIDYSTLEGGLANPTLILIDREGAVAGLYHVYQLGKGEIDGIQSAESLYSDLERIERGDTLDFGGLASQTKINYLGMFVLGIVTSLSPCSVALLLAMFSYVMTARRKEEYLKKSASASKEGFMIGVAFTLGMAAVFFVVGLFLSDIGVFIRQARFFDLAAGFLMIILGINIIKPIGEIIEPVRSRLSLSRGSADALAGETAPVKKGIMERLVHFSIGLFQYSAFIGAFALGVFFALGWAPCAVSLVFPVLIWLVSQNVTALGGGMMLFVFGVGHGVPVIPIATFSRAVCGQIGEKYMAAGKYVTKIFGLAVIVIGLVYAARYFGFKMW
;
A
#
# COMPACT_ATOMS: atom_id res chain seq x y z
N MET A 1 13.91 -14.54 -13.83
CA MET A 1 14.16 -14.59 -15.29
C MET A 1 13.95 -13.19 -15.85
N ALA A 2 14.79 -12.76 -16.79
CA ALA A 2 14.64 -11.50 -17.49
C ALA A 2 13.37 -11.53 -18.37
N PRO A 3 12.50 -10.51 -18.32
CA PRO A 3 11.30 -10.45 -19.15
C PRO A 3 11.62 -10.38 -20.65
N ASP A 4 11.07 -11.30 -21.43
CA ASP A 4 11.32 -11.30 -22.87
C ASP A 4 10.68 -10.10 -23.59
N PHE A 5 11.31 -9.68 -24.69
CA PHE A 5 10.81 -8.63 -25.57
C PHE A 5 11.22 -8.89 -27.01
N GLN A 6 10.44 -8.33 -27.94
CA GLN A 6 10.75 -8.26 -29.35
C GLN A 6 10.66 -6.80 -29.79
N ALA A 7 11.70 -6.32 -30.46
CA ALA A 7 11.80 -4.93 -30.88
C ALA A 7 12.61 -4.80 -32.17
N LEU A 8 12.41 -3.68 -32.86
CA LEU A 8 13.26 -3.30 -33.98
C LEU A 8 14.38 -2.40 -33.46
N ASP A 9 15.60 -2.76 -33.82
CA ASP A 9 16.78 -1.92 -33.68
C ASP A 9 16.71 -0.73 -34.67
N LEU A 10 17.56 0.29 -34.48
CA LEU A 10 17.65 1.46 -35.37
C LEU A 10 18.00 1.09 -36.83
N ASP A 11 18.74 -0.01 -37.02
CA ASP A 11 19.04 -0.57 -38.35
C ASP A 11 17.87 -1.37 -38.97
N GLY A 12 16.71 -1.42 -38.30
CA GLY A 12 15.53 -2.17 -38.75
C GLY A 12 15.63 -3.68 -38.56
N LYS A 13 16.64 -4.16 -37.81
CA LYS A 13 16.80 -5.58 -37.46
C LYS A 13 15.84 -5.94 -36.32
N ASN A 14 15.11 -7.04 -36.47
CA ASN A 14 14.29 -7.58 -35.38
C ASN A 14 15.19 -8.27 -34.35
N ILE A 15 15.07 -7.87 -33.09
CA ILE A 15 15.84 -8.36 -31.95
C ILE A 15 14.87 -8.90 -30.91
N SER A 16 15.05 -10.16 -30.52
CA SER A 16 14.37 -10.75 -29.37
C SER A 16 15.39 -11.07 -28.28
N LEU A 17 15.05 -10.84 -27.01
CA LEU A 17 15.96 -11.25 -25.92
C LEU A 17 16.13 -12.78 -25.90
N SER A 18 15.08 -13.52 -26.24
CA SER A 18 15.14 -14.98 -26.40
C SER A 18 16.12 -15.46 -27.49
N ASP A 19 16.53 -14.61 -28.44
CA ASP A 19 17.50 -15.00 -29.48
C ASP A 19 18.92 -15.15 -28.89
N TYR A 20 19.17 -14.58 -27.70
CA TYR A 20 20.46 -14.64 -27.02
C TYR A 20 20.57 -15.77 -25.99
N ARG A 21 19.58 -16.67 -25.93
CA ARG A 21 19.62 -17.85 -25.05
C ARG A 21 20.87 -18.69 -25.34
N GLY A 22 21.59 -19.06 -24.29
CA GLY A 22 22.88 -19.76 -24.39
C GLY A 22 24.10 -18.83 -24.36
N GLN A 23 23.93 -17.51 -24.29
CA GLN A 23 25.01 -16.52 -24.13
C GLN A 23 24.68 -15.55 -22.99
N ALA A 24 25.72 -14.98 -22.36
CA ALA A 24 25.51 -13.90 -21.41
C ALA A 24 25.20 -12.59 -22.16
N VAL A 25 24.26 -11.80 -21.64
CA VAL A 25 23.82 -10.55 -22.25
C VAL A 25 23.90 -9.41 -21.24
N LEU A 26 24.48 -8.29 -21.67
CA LEU A 26 24.45 -7.02 -20.96
C LEU A 26 23.32 -6.14 -21.52
N LEU A 27 22.25 -5.98 -20.75
CA LEU A 27 21.16 -5.08 -21.08
C LEU A 27 21.39 -3.71 -20.42
N HIS A 28 21.56 -2.68 -21.23
CA HIS A 28 21.78 -1.31 -20.81
C HIS A 28 20.50 -0.50 -20.96
N ILE A 29 19.95 0.00 -19.86
CA ILE A 29 18.78 0.89 -19.86
C ILE A 29 19.27 2.32 -19.66
N THR A 30 18.91 3.21 -20.58
CA THR A 30 19.36 4.60 -20.57
C THR A 30 18.26 5.58 -21.00
N ASN A 31 18.48 6.87 -20.83
CA ASN A 31 17.59 7.95 -21.30
C ASN A 31 18.46 9.06 -21.88
N ILE A 32 18.83 8.89 -23.15
CA ILE A 32 19.57 9.85 -23.97
C ILE A 32 18.60 10.43 -24.99
N GLU A 33 18.21 11.68 -24.73
CA GLU A 33 17.32 12.47 -25.57
C GLU A 33 17.59 13.96 -25.35
N ASN A 34 17.06 14.82 -26.22
CA ASN A 34 17.10 16.27 -26.09
C ASN A 34 15.73 16.79 -25.61
N PRO A 35 15.63 17.54 -24.50
CA PRO A 35 16.71 17.98 -23.62
C PRO A 35 17.26 16.87 -22.72
N LEU A 36 18.58 16.83 -22.58
CA LEU A 36 19.26 15.87 -21.72
C LEU A 36 19.23 16.32 -20.25
N CYS A 37 19.20 15.36 -19.33
CA CYS A 37 19.49 15.61 -17.91
C CYS A 37 20.94 16.10 -17.74
N ARG A 38 21.11 17.37 -17.36
CA ARG A 38 22.45 17.97 -17.13
C ARG A 38 23.22 17.32 -15.99
N GLU A 39 22.54 16.98 -14.89
CA GLU A 39 23.18 16.33 -13.74
C GLU A 39 23.63 14.90 -14.05
N CYS A 40 22.89 14.22 -14.93
CA CYS A 40 23.16 12.83 -15.33
C CYS A 40 24.18 12.72 -16.46
N GLU A 41 24.53 13.85 -17.12
CA GLU A 41 25.32 13.88 -18.36
C GLU A 41 26.68 13.20 -18.20
N HIS A 42 27.36 13.41 -17.07
CA HIS A 42 28.65 12.76 -16.77
C HIS A 42 28.53 11.24 -16.72
N ALA A 43 27.56 10.72 -15.96
CA ALA A 43 27.36 9.29 -15.80
C ALA A 43 26.91 8.61 -17.09
N LEU A 44 26.02 9.26 -17.86
CA LEU A 44 25.54 8.76 -19.15
C LEU A 44 26.68 8.68 -20.18
N ASN A 45 27.47 9.74 -20.30
CA ASN A 45 28.65 9.75 -21.18
C ASN A 45 29.64 8.65 -20.76
N ALA A 46 30.13 8.72 -19.52
CA ALA A 46 31.18 7.83 -19.04
C ALA A 46 30.78 6.36 -19.13
N GLN A 47 29.55 6.00 -18.73
CA GLN A 47 29.10 4.62 -18.84
C GLN A 47 28.96 4.17 -20.30
N THR A 48 28.39 4.99 -21.18
CA THR A 48 28.24 4.65 -22.60
C THR A 48 29.62 4.50 -23.27
N SER A 49 30.62 5.30 -22.88
CA SER A 49 32.00 5.15 -23.36
C SER A 49 32.62 3.83 -22.92
N GLN A 50 32.39 3.40 -21.66
CA GLN A 50 32.87 2.10 -21.18
C GLN A 50 32.22 0.94 -21.93
N LEU A 51 30.94 1.05 -22.29
CA LEU A 51 30.26 0.05 -23.11
C LEU A 51 30.82 -0.01 -24.54
N SER A 52 31.18 1.13 -25.12
CA SER A 52 31.83 1.20 -26.43
C SER A 52 33.20 0.53 -26.41
N LEU A 53 34.01 0.80 -25.38
CA LEU A 53 35.29 0.12 -25.17
C LEU A 53 35.13 -1.38 -24.96
N LEU A 54 34.09 -1.81 -24.24
CA LEU A 54 33.78 -3.22 -24.03
C LEU A 54 33.43 -3.91 -25.35
N ALA A 55 32.58 -3.30 -26.17
CA ALA A 55 32.19 -3.83 -27.48
C ALA A 55 33.37 -3.89 -28.47
N GLU A 56 34.31 -2.95 -28.39
CA GLU A 56 35.52 -2.95 -29.24
C GLU A 56 36.53 -4.02 -28.82
N LYS A 57 36.80 -4.16 -27.51
CA LYS A 57 37.77 -5.13 -26.99
C LYS A 57 37.25 -6.57 -27.02
N HIS A 58 35.95 -6.76 -26.80
CA HIS A 58 35.31 -8.07 -26.60
C HIS A 58 34.04 -8.20 -27.47
N PRO A 59 34.18 -8.44 -28.79
CA PRO A 59 33.05 -8.51 -29.73
C PRO A 59 32.16 -9.76 -29.53
N ASP A 60 32.63 -10.72 -28.73
CA ASP A 60 31.90 -11.90 -28.30
C ASP A 60 30.74 -11.54 -27.36
N ILE A 61 30.90 -10.54 -26.49
CA ILE A 61 29.85 -10.08 -25.57
C ILE A 61 28.66 -9.51 -26.34
N LYS A 62 27.47 -9.84 -25.87
CA LYS A 62 26.22 -9.29 -26.38
C LYS A 62 25.75 -8.15 -25.49
N ILE A 63 25.78 -6.94 -26.05
CA ILE A 63 25.25 -5.74 -25.43
C ILE A 63 23.95 -5.38 -26.16
N VAL A 64 22.91 -5.02 -25.42
CA VAL A 64 21.67 -4.48 -25.98
C VAL A 64 21.31 -3.23 -25.20
N THR A 65 21.07 -2.12 -25.89
CA THR A 65 20.63 -0.87 -25.25
C THR A 65 19.14 -0.65 -25.45
N LEU A 66 18.43 -0.36 -24.36
CA LEU A 66 17.06 0.14 -24.34
C LEU A 66 17.10 1.61 -23.94
N ASN A 67 16.87 2.49 -24.90
CA ASN A 67 16.83 3.93 -24.66
C ASN A 67 15.38 4.37 -24.44
N ILE A 68 15.09 4.90 -23.26
CA ILE A 68 13.78 5.44 -22.89
C ILE A 68 13.60 6.78 -23.58
N ARG A 69 12.46 6.96 -24.28
CA ARG A 69 12.14 8.17 -25.04
C ARG A 69 10.86 8.85 -24.60
N LYS A 70 11.02 10.00 -23.93
CA LYS A 70 9.91 10.89 -23.55
C LYS A 70 9.62 11.90 -24.64
N ASN A 71 10.65 12.39 -25.33
CA ASN A 71 10.51 13.38 -26.40
C ASN A 71 10.61 12.71 -27.78
N VAL A 72 9.46 12.61 -28.46
CA VAL A 72 9.35 12.06 -29.81
C VAL A 72 10.06 12.94 -30.86
N TYR A 73 10.25 14.23 -30.60
CA TYR A 73 10.90 15.16 -31.53
C TYR A 73 12.43 15.18 -31.41
N SER A 74 13.00 14.51 -30.41
CA SER A 74 14.46 14.41 -30.28
C SER A 74 15.02 13.50 -31.38
N LYS A 75 16.26 13.75 -31.83
CA LYS A 75 17.03 12.74 -32.59
C LYS A 75 17.22 11.48 -31.76
N ASP A 76 17.40 10.32 -32.37
CA ASP A 76 17.65 9.04 -31.69
C ASP A 76 18.89 9.11 -30.78
N GLY A 77 18.89 8.29 -29.73
CA GLY A 77 19.91 8.31 -28.69
C GLY A 77 21.28 7.89 -29.19
N GLN A 78 21.33 6.97 -30.16
CA GLN A 78 22.57 6.53 -30.81
C GLN A 78 23.26 7.70 -31.53
N THR A 79 22.52 8.43 -32.36
CA THR A 79 23.01 9.64 -33.05
C THR A 79 23.43 10.71 -32.06
N LEU A 80 22.67 10.92 -30.98
CA LEU A 80 23.03 11.90 -29.95
C LEU A 80 24.32 11.51 -29.20
N ALA A 81 24.52 10.24 -28.87
CA ALA A 81 25.75 9.76 -28.24
C ALA A 81 26.97 9.98 -29.17
N GLY A 82 26.80 9.78 -30.48
CA GLY A 82 27.82 10.10 -31.47
C GLY A 82 28.09 11.60 -31.61
N GLU A 83 27.04 12.42 -31.71
CA GLU A 83 27.17 13.88 -31.88
C GLU A 83 27.70 14.61 -30.63
N TRP A 84 27.31 14.18 -29.43
CA TRP A 84 27.67 14.86 -28.19
C TRP A 84 28.96 14.35 -27.56
N TRP A 85 29.24 13.05 -27.69
CA TRP A 85 30.33 12.40 -26.96
C TRP A 85 31.30 11.64 -27.86
N GLU A 86 31.13 11.73 -29.18
CA GLU A 86 31.99 11.04 -30.17
C GLU A 86 32.03 9.52 -29.97
N ILE A 87 30.96 8.92 -29.41
CA ILE A 87 30.88 7.49 -29.13
C ILE A 87 30.32 6.75 -30.34
N ASN A 88 31.06 5.75 -30.81
CA ASN A 88 30.57 4.84 -31.84
C ASN A 88 29.86 3.63 -31.20
N VAL A 89 28.57 3.49 -31.48
CA VAL A 89 27.72 2.41 -30.98
C VAL A 89 27.58 1.35 -32.07
N THR A 90 28.09 0.15 -31.81
CA THR A 90 28.14 -0.97 -32.76
C THR A 90 27.17 -2.11 -32.42
N TRP A 91 26.46 -2.00 -31.29
CA TRP A 91 25.54 -3.01 -30.78
C TRP A 91 24.09 -2.55 -30.93
N PRO A 92 23.11 -3.47 -30.80
CA PRO A 92 21.71 -3.11 -30.94
C PRO A 92 21.23 -2.03 -29.98
N TRP A 93 20.57 -1.02 -30.54
CA TRP A 93 20.06 0.15 -29.84
C TRP A 93 18.57 0.35 -30.13
N ILE A 94 17.74 0.08 -29.13
CA ILE A 94 16.29 0.12 -29.27
C ILE A 94 15.75 1.37 -28.60
N GLU A 95 14.98 2.15 -29.37
CA GLU A 95 14.27 3.33 -28.87
C GLU A 95 12.87 2.93 -28.39
N ASP A 96 12.63 3.07 -27.08
CA ASP A 96 11.37 2.72 -26.44
C ASP A 96 10.58 3.98 -26.06
N TYR A 97 9.48 4.21 -26.76
CA TYR A 97 8.64 5.39 -26.62
C TYR A 97 7.48 5.15 -25.65
N SER A 98 7.01 6.21 -24.96
CA SER A 98 5.83 6.16 -24.09
C SER A 98 4.64 5.50 -24.82
N PRO A 99 4.04 4.42 -24.27
CA PRO A 99 4.00 4.02 -22.85
C PRO A 99 5.12 3.06 -22.37
N TYR A 100 6.24 2.96 -23.08
CA TYR A 100 7.42 2.14 -22.75
C TYR A 100 7.13 0.63 -22.67
N PRO A 101 6.55 0.00 -23.71
CA PRO A 101 6.16 -1.41 -23.69
C PRO A 101 7.30 -2.39 -23.35
N ILE A 102 8.55 -2.00 -23.58
CA ILE A 102 9.72 -2.85 -23.31
C ILE A 102 10.29 -2.51 -21.94
N THR A 103 10.67 -1.26 -21.72
CA THR A 103 11.38 -0.81 -20.52
C THR A 103 10.50 -0.89 -19.27
N SER A 104 9.18 -0.75 -19.40
CA SER A 104 8.24 -0.96 -18.29
C SER A 104 8.30 -2.37 -17.71
N LYS A 105 8.69 -3.39 -18.49
CA LYS A 105 8.90 -4.76 -18.00
C LYS A 105 10.11 -4.85 -17.07
N TYR A 106 11.07 -3.93 -17.22
CA TYR A 106 12.32 -3.87 -16.46
C TYR A 106 12.30 -2.81 -15.35
N ILE A 107 11.12 -2.26 -15.02
CA ILE A 107 11.02 -1.17 -14.04
C ILE A 107 11.50 -1.60 -12.65
N ASP A 108 11.25 -2.85 -12.25
CA ASP A 108 11.67 -3.37 -10.95
C ASP A 108 13.20 -3.53 -10.85
N TYR A 109 13.90 -3.65 -11.99
CA TYR A 109 15.36 -3.71 -12.03
C TYR A 109 15.99 -2.32 -12.20
N SER A 110 15.32 -1.40 -12.89
CA SER A 110 15.83 -0.05 -13.16
C SER A 110 15.44 1.00 -12.11
N THR A 111 14.64 0.64 -11.10
CA THR A 111 14.24 1.55 -10.03
C THR A 111 14.86 1.19 -8.69
N LEU A 112 15.38 2.20 -8.00
CA LEU A 112 15.95 2.09 -6.65
C LEU A 112 15.25 3.10 -5.72
N GLU A 113 14.66 2.58 -4.64
CA GLU A 113 13.88 3.38 -3.67
C GLU A 113 12.80 4.29 -4.31
N GLY A 114 12.17 3.81 -5.38
CA GLY A 114 11.09 4.53 -6.07
C GLY A 114 11.54 5.60 -7.07
N GLY A 115 12.86 5.75 -7.31
CA GLY A 115 13.39 6.57 -8.40
C GLY A 115 14.03 5.71 -9.50
N LEU A 116 13.98 6.17 -10.74
CA LEU A 116 14.66 5.53 -11.86
C LEU A 116 16.17 5.77 -11.76
N ALA A 117 16.94 4.70 -11.76
CA ALA A 117 18.38 4.74 -11.96
C ALA A 117 18.68 4.79 -13.46
N ASN A 118 19.42 5.80 -13.89
CA ASN A 118 19.74 6.07 -15.28
C ASN A 118 21.19 6.59 -15.40
N PRO A 119 22.11 5.82 -15.99
CA PRO A 119 21.89 4.52 -16.64
C PRO A 119 21.78 3.35 -15.63
N THR A 120 21.16 2.25 -16.08
CA THR A 120 21.14 0.96 -15.36
C THR A 120 21.72 -0.13 -16.26
N LEU A 121 22.54 -1.02 -15.70
CA LEU A 121 23.07 -2.21 -16.38
C LEU A 121 22.49 -3.47 -15.75
N ILE A 122 21.98 -4.37 -16.57
CA ILE A 122 21.41 -5.65 -16.16
C ILE A 122 22.21 -6.74 -16.85
N LEU A 123 22.86 -7.59 -16.05
CA LEU A 123 23.60 -8.75 -16.52
C LEU A 123 22.67 -9.96 -16.52
N ILE A 124 22.55 -10.61 -17.67
CA ILE A 124 21.64 -11.73 -17.90
C ILE A 124 22.49 -12.96 -18.27
N ASP A 125 22.24 -14.08 -17.61
CA ASP A 125 22.93 -15.34 -17.86
C ASP A 125 22.43 -16.08 -19.12
N ARG A 126 23.08 -17.21 -19.43
CA ARG A 126 22.77 -18.06 -20.59
C ARG A 126 21.36 -18.65 -20.51
N GLU A 127 20.87 -18.88 -19.30
CA GLU A 127 19.54 -19.35 -18.96
C GLU A 127 18.50 -18.21 -18.90
N GLY A 128 18.87 -16.99 -19.31
CA GLY A 128 18.02 -15.80 -19.33
C GLY A 128 17.50 -15.38 -17.95
N ALA A 129 18.20 -15.72 -16.88
CA ALA A 129 18.01 -15.16 -15.56
C ALA A 129 18.89 -13.92 -15.35
N VAL A 130 18.38 -12.98 -14.56
CA VAL A 130 19.14 -11.78 -14.20
C VAL A 130 20.14 -12.21 -13.13
N ALA A 131 21.42 -12.17 -13.49
CA ALA A 131 22.53 -12.60 -12.65
C ALA A 131 23.30 -11.42 -12.04
N GLY A 132 23.10 -10.20 -12.56
CA GLY A 132 23.68 -8.99 -11.99
C GLY A 132 22.95 -7.71 -12.34
N LEU A 133 23.18 -6.70 -11.51
CA LEU A 133 22.50 -5.40 -11.62
C LEU A 133 23.43 -4.29 -11.12
N TYR A 134 23.54 -3.23 -11.91
CA TYR A 134 24.24 -2.00 -11.53
C TYR A 134 23.36 -0.79 -11.77
N HIS A 135 23.05 -0.05 -10.71
CA HIS A 135 22.43 1.27 -10.74
C HIS A 135 23.54 2.31 -10.79
N VAL A 136 23.85 2.87 -11.97
CA VAL A 136 25.01 3.76 -12.09
C VAL A 136 24.73 5.11 -11.44
N TYR A 137 23.59 5.72 -11.74
CA TYR A 137 23.22 7.06 -11.26
C TYR A 137 21.73 7.19 -11.01
N GLN A 138 21.33 7.91 -9.95
CA GLN A 138 19.93 8.24 -9.66
C GLN A 138 19.76 9.74 -9.44
N LEU A 139 18.79 10.34 -10.14
CA LEU A 139 18.49 11.76 -10.02
C LEU A 139 18.15 12.13 -8.57
N GLY A 140 18.80 13.18 -8.05
CA GLY A 140 18.65 13.65 -6.67
C GLY A 140 19.48 12.89 -5.63
N LYS A 141 20.09 11.75 -5.97
CA LYS A 141 21.01 11.01 -5.09
C LYS A 141 22.46 11.03 -5.58
N GLY A 142 22.68 11.07 -6.89
CA GLY A 142 24.01 11.00 -7.48
C GLY A 142 24.37 9.59 -7.98
N GLU A 143 25.66 9.30 -8.05
CA GLU A 143 26.19 7.98 -8.42
C GLU A 143 25.92 6.97 -7.29
N ILE A 144 25.36 5.79 -7.63
CA ILE A 144 25.03 4.75 -6.64
C ILE A 144 26.10 3.67 -6.65
N ASP A 145 26.19 2.89 -7.73
CA ASP A 145 27.22 1.86 -7.90
C ASP A 145 28.46 2.39 -8.63
N GLY A 146 28.41 3.65 -9.08
CA GLY A 146 29.46 4.27 -9.88
C GLY A 146 29.51 3.74 -11.32
N ILE A 147 30.39 4.35 -12.12
CA ILE A 147 30.61 3.96 -13.51
C ILE A 147 31.35 2.63 -13.56
N GLN A 148 30.78 1.64 -14.23
CA GLN A 148 31.37 0.32 -14.39
C GLN A 148 32.34 0.30 -15.57
N SER A 149 33.60 -0.09 -15.30
CA SER A 149 34.63 -0.18 -16.34
C SER A 149 34.41 -1.38 -17.27
N ALA A 150 34.92 -1.27 -18.50
CA ALA A 150 34.86 -2.36 -19.48
C ALA A 150 35.47 -3.66 -18.92
N GLU A 151 36.62 -3.58 -18.24
CA GLU A 151 37.30 -4.75 -17.68
C GLU A 151 36.52 -5.40 -16.53
N SER A 152 35.85 -4.60 -15.69
CA SER A 152 35.00 -5.11 -14.60
C SER A 152 33.78 -5.84 -15.17
N LEU A 153 33.10 -5.20 -16.13
CA LEU A 153 31.94 -5.78 -16.80
C LEU A 153 32.29 -7.07 -17.55
N TYR A 154 33.44 -7.10 -18.22
CA TYR A 154 33.95 -8.31 -18.87
C TYR A 154 34.15 -9.45 -17.87
N SER A 155 34.83 -9.17 -16.75
CA SER A 155 35.08 -10.18 -15.72
C SER A 155 33.79 -10.72 -15.11
N ASP A 156 32.78 -9.87 -14.88
CA ASP A 156 31.50 -10.28 -14.33
C ASP A 156 30.68 -11.11 -15.34
N LEU A 157 30.66 -10.72 -16.61
CA LEU A 157 30.01 -11.48 -17.67
C LEU A 157 30.65 -12.87 -17.84
N GLU A 158 31.97 -12.97 -17.80
CA GLU A 158 32.68 -14.25 -17.91
C GLU A 158 32.42 -15.16 -16.69
N ARG A 159 32.27 -14.59 -15.49
CA ARG A 159 31.87 -15.34 -14.28
C ARG A 159 30.44 -15.86 -14.39
N ILE A 160 29.51 -15.03 -14.83
CA ILE A 160 28.12 -15.43 -15.08
C ILE A 160 28.07 -16.53 -16.14
N GLU A 161 28.88 -16.42 -17.19
CA GLU A 161 28.94 -17.40 -18.26
C GLU A 161 29.46 -18.78 -17.79
N ARG A 162 30.29 -18.79 -16.75
CA ARG A 162 30.76 -20.00 -16.05
C ARG A 162 29.77 -20.56 -15.02
N GLY A 163 28.64 -19.89 -14.79
CA GLY A 163 27.59 -20.31 -13.85
C GLY A 163 27.79 -19.83 -12.41
N ASP A 164 28.74 -18.91 -12.17
CA ASP A 164 28.90 -18.28 -10.85
C ASP A 164 27.87 -17.15 -10.71
N THR A 165 26.87 -17.34 -9.83
CA THR A 165 25.95 -16.26 -9.46
C THR A 165 26.72 -15.22 -8.65
N LEU A 166 26.79 -14.00 -9.15
CA LEU A 166 27.32 -12.87 -8.38
C LEU A 166 26.38 -12.58 -7.20
N ASP A 167 26.91 -12.66 -5.98
CA ASP A 167 26.20 -12.29 -4.76
C ASP A 167 26.14 -10.76 -4.67
N PHE A 168 25.14 -10.17 -5.32
CA PHE A 168 24.93 -8.73 -5.28
C PHE A 168 24.24 -8.32 -3.98
N GLY A 169 25.08 -8.00 -3.00
CA GLY A 169 24.74 -7.22 -1.82
C GLY A 169 24.49 -5.75 -2.20
N GLY A 170 23.29 -5.47 -2.69
CA GLY A 170 22.89 -4.12 -3.05
C GLY A 170 21.46 -4.11 -3.54
N LEU A 171 20.50 -4.07 -2.61
CA LEU A 171 19.13 -3.59 -2.80
C LEU A 171 18.46 -3.89 -4.16
N ALA A 172 18.71 -5.08 -4.73
CA ALA A 172 17.68 -5.75 -5.47
C ALA A 172 16.54 -5.88 -4.45
N SER A 173 15.57 -4.98 -4.57
CA SER A 173 14.25 -5.17 -4.02
C SER A 173 13.83 -6.54 -4.52
N GLN A 174 14.16 -7.57 -3.74
CA GLN A 174 13.31 -8.71 -3.58
C GLN A 174 12.00 -8.11 -3.13
N THR A 175 11.19 -7.71 -4.12
CA THR A 175 9.77 -7.46 -4.01
C THR A 175 9.10 -8.83 -3.77
N LYS A 176 9.64 -9.59 -2.81
CA LYS A 176 8.84 -10.51 -2.02
C LYS A 176 7.81 -9.62 -1.37
N ILE A 177 6.60 -9.72 -1.89
CA ILE A 177 5.34 -9.43 -1.20
C ILE A 177 5.62 -9.43 0.30
N ASN A 178 5.77 -8.24 0.88
CA ASN A 178 6.33 -8.11 2.22
C ASN A 178 5.21 -8.37 3.23
N TYR A 179 4.76 -9.63 3.28
CA TYR A 179 3.75 -10.11 4.22
C TYR A 179 4.17 -9.81 5.66
N LEU A 180 5.47 -9.88 5.94
CA LEU A 180 6.02 -9.51 7.24
C LEU A 180 5.80 -8.02 7.53
N GLY A 181 6.09 -7.14 6.56
CA GLY A 181 5.81 -5.70 6.66
C GLY A 181 4.33 -5.41 6.88
N MET A 182 3.43 -6.06 6.13
CA MET A 182 1.98 -5.91 6.29
C MET A 182 1.49 -6.41 7.64
N PHE A 183 2.03 -7.53 8.12
CA PHE A 183 1.71 -8.07 9.44
C PHE A 183 2.14 -7.12 10.56
N VAL A 184 3.37 -6.61 10.51
CA VAL A 184 3.90 -5.65 11.47
C VAL A 184 3.10 -4.34 11.42
N LEU A 185 2.75 -3.86 10.22
CA LEU A 185 1.91 -2.67 10.07
C LEU A 185 0.52 -2.89 10.68
N GLY A 186 -0.05 -4.09 10.55
CA GLY A 186 -1.29 -4.49 11.24
C GLY A 186 -1.17 -4.38 12.76
N ILE A 187 -0.07 -4.88 13.34
CA ILE A 187 0.21 -4.78 14.77
C ILE A 187 0.31 -3.31 15.20
N VAL A 188 1.11 -2.51 14.49
CA VAL A 188 1.32 -1.09 14.81
C VAL A 188 0.01 -0.31 14.71
N THR A 189 -0.81 -0.58 13.69
CA THR A 189 -2.09 0.12 13.50
C THR A 189 -3.15 -0.30 14.52
N SER A 190 -3.06 -1.47 15.13
CA SER A 190 -3.95 -1.86 16.25
C SER A 190 -3.73 -1.04 17.51
N LEU A 191 -2.50 -0.54 17.71
CA LEU A 191 -2.13 0.38 18.79
C LEU A 191 -2.57 1.81 18.49
N SER A 192 -3.07 2.08 17.28
CA SER A 192 -3.57 3.40 16.93
C SER A 192 -4.73 3.80 17.84
N PRO A 193 -4.76 5.08 18.24
CA PRO A 193 -5.72 5.59 19.22
C PRO A 193 -7.19 5.34 18.84
N CYS A 194 -7.50 5.33 17.53
CA CYS A 194 -8.84 5.04 17.01
C CYS A 194 -9.29 3.59 17.28
N SER A 195 -8.41 2.62 17.03
CA SER A 195 -8.72 1.19 17.23
C SER A 195 -8.90 0.87 18.71
N VAL A 196 -8.03 1.42 19.56
CA VAL A 196 -8.12 1.25 21.02
C VAL A 196 -9.44 1.85 21.54
N ALA A 197 -9.79 3.09 21.16
CA ALA A 197 -11.03 3.73 21.62
C ALA A 197 -12.29 2.93 21.26
N LEU A 198 -12.39 2.46 20.01
CA LEU A 198 -13.51 1.64 19.54
C LEU A 198 -13.57 0.30 20.28
N LEU A 199 -12.43 -0.35 20.48
CA LEU A 199 -12.35 -1.61 21.21
C LEU A 199 -12.80 -1.45 22.67
N LEU A 200 -12.39 -0.35 23.32
CA LEU A 200 -12.79 -0.03 24.69
C LEU A 200 -14.29 0.27 24.82
N ALA A 201 -14.84 1.08 23.90
CA ALA A 201 -16.27 1.39 23.89
C ALA A 201 -17.11 0.13 23.64
N MET A 202 -16.65 -0.73 22.73
CA MET A 202 -17.31 -1.98 22.39
C MET A 202 -17.24 -3.00 23.53
N PHE A 203 -16.08 -3.18 24.17
CA PHE A 203 -15.99 -4.02 25.38
C PHE A 203 -16.84 -3.46 26.51
N SER A 204 -16.82 -2.15 26.75
CA SER A 204 -17.68 -1.50 27.74
C SER A 204 -19.17 -1.83 27.49
N TYR A 205 -19.60 -1.74 26.24
CA TYR A 205 -20.99 -2.02 25.85
C TYR A 205 -21.35 -3.51 25.97
N VAL A 206 -20.51 -4.43 25.46
CA VAL A 206 -20.74 -5.88 25.55
C VAL A 206 -20.71 -6.36 27.00
N MET A 207 -19.81 -5.83 27.81
CA MET A 207 -19.72 -6.13 29.24
C MET A 207 -20.95 -5.61 30.01
N THR A 208 -21.51 -4.47 29.59
CA THR A 208 -22.74 -3.93 30.17
C THR A 208 -23.96 -4.78 29.79
N ALA A 209 -24.01 -5.31 28.55
CA ALA A 209 -25.05 -6.23 28.11
C ALA A 209 -24.97 -7.62 28.77
N ARG A 210 -23.77 -8.09 29.13
CA ARG A 210 -23.51 -9.41 29.76
C ARG A 210 -23.63 -9.43 31.29
N ARG A 211 -23.75 -8.27 31.95
CA ARG A 211 -23.78 -8.14 33.43
C ARG A 211 -24.87 -8.98 34.12
N LYS A 212 -25.87 -9.50 33.38
CA LYS A 212 -27.01 -10.25 33.93
C LYS A 212 -26.86 -11.79 33.93
N GLU A 213 -25.93 -12.40 33.18
CA GLU A 213 -25.82 -13.87 33.08
C GLU A 213 -24.55 -14.48 33.71
N GLU A 214 -23.49 -13.69 33.92
CA GLU A 214 -22.14 -14.23 34.24
C GLU A 214 -21.88 -14.45 35.74
N TYR A 215 -22.86 -14.23 36.62
CA TYR A 215 -22.72 -14.48 38.06
C TYR A 215 -22.76 -15.97 38.47
N LEU A 216 -23.09 -16.90 37.55
CA LEU A 216 -23.38 -18.31 37.92
C LEU A 216 -22.41 -19.39 37.43
N LYS A 217 -21.38 -19.11 36.62
CA LYS A 217 -20.44 -20.17 36.15
C LYS A 217 -18.97 -19.89 36.46
N LYS A 218 -18.44 -20.74 37.33
CA LYS A 218 -17.10 -20.82 37.94
C LYS A 218 -15.91 -20.59 36.97
N SER A 219 -15.25 -19.46 37.18
CA SER A 219 -13.87 -18.95 36.94
C SER A 219 -12.74 -19.73 36.22
N ALA A 220 -12.84 -21.01 35.82
CA ALA A 220 -11.72 -21.70 35.16
C ALA A 220 -11.76 -21.65 33.61
N SER A 221 -12.94 -21.41 33.02
CA SER A 221 -13.15 -21.39 31.56
C SER A 221 -13.24 -19.98 30.95
N ALA A 222 -13.04 -18.93 31.75
CA ALA A 222 -13.21 -17.54 31.29
C ALA A 222 -12.12 -17.08 30.33
N SER A 223 -10.86 -17.49 30.57
CA SER A 223 -9.71 -17.15 29.71
C SER A 223 -9.79 -17.85 28.34
N LYS A 224 -10.12 -19.15 28.32
CA LYS A 224 -10.29 -19.92 27.07
C LYS A 224 -11.43 -19.37 26.21
N GLU A 225 -12.52 -18.96 26.84
CA GLU A 225 -13.65 -18.34 26.13
C GLU A 225 -13.30 -16.93 25.62
N GLY A 226 -12.54 -16.14 26.37
CA GLY A 226 -12.00 -14.84 25.92
C GLY A 226 -11.07 -14.95 24.72
N PHE A 227 -10.17 -15.95 24.73
CA PHE A 227 -9.29 -16.24 23.60
C PHE A 227 -10.08 -16.62 22.34
N MET A 228 -11.06 -17.53 22.45
CA MET A 228 -11.89 -17.95 21.32
C MET A 228 -12.71 -16.79 20.72
N ILE A 229 -13.20 -15.87 21.56
CA ILE A 229 -13.87 -14.64 21.12
C ILE A 229 -12.91 -13.72 20.36
N GLY A 230 -11.69 -13.52 20.86
CA GLY A 230 -10.67 -12.71 20.19
C GLY A 230 -10.28 -13.28 18.82
N VAL A 231 -10.15 -14.60 18.70
CA VAL A 231 -9.88 -15.28 17.42
C VAL A 231 -11.04 -15.11 16.45
N ALA A 232 -12.28 -15.30 16.90
CA ALA A 232 -13.48 -15.12 16.07
C ALA A 232 -13.58 -13.69 15.51
N PHE A 233 -13.33 -12.71 16.38
CA PHE A 233 -13.31 -11.30 16.01
C PHE A 233 -12.24 -10.99 14.96
N THR A 234 -11.02 -11.49 15.17
CA THR A 234 -9.90 -11.32 14.25
C THR A 234 -10.21 -11.93 12.88
N LEU A 235 -10.79 -13.13 12.85
CA LEU A 235 -11.17 -13.80 11.61
C LEU A 235 -12.22 -13.00 10.83
N GLY A 236 -13.21 -12.43 11.53
CA GLY A 236 -14.23 -11.57 10.92
C GLY A 236 -13.62 -10.31 10.30
N MET A 237 -12.66 -9.70 10.99
CA MET A 237 -11.95 -8.52 10.48
C MET A 237 -11.07 -8.85 9.27
N ALA A 238 -10.28 -9.91 9.35
CA ALA A 238 -9.39 -10.35 8.27
C ALA A 238 -10.17 -10.73 7.00
N ALA A 239 -11.34 -11.36 7.14
CA ALA A 239 -12.21 -11.69 6.01
C ALA A 239 -12.69 -10.43 5.25
N VAL A 240 -13.08 -9.37 5.96
CA VAL A 240 -13.50 -8.12 5.32
C VAL A 240 -12.34 -7.48 4.57
N PHE A 241 -11.14 -7.41 5.17
CA PHE A 241 -9.98 -6.84 4.48
C PHE A 241 -9.51 -7.67 3.29
N PHE A 242 -9.61 -8.99 3.36
CA PHE A 242 -9.36 -9.84 2.21
C PHE A 242 -10.28 -9.47 1.04
N VAL A 243 -11.60 -9.40 1.30
CA VAL A 243 -12.59 -9.03 0.29
C VAL A 243 -12.34 -7.63 -0.27
N VAL A 244 -12.10 -6.64 0.60
CA VAL A 244 -11.77 -5.27 0.18
C VAL A 244 -10.50 -5.24 -0.68
N GLY A 245 -9.48 -6.03 -0.33
CA GLY A 245 -8.21 -6.12 -1.08
C GLY A 245 -8.37 -6.71 -2.47
N LEU A 246 -9.26 -7.70 -2.64
CA LEU A 246 -9.61 -8.23 -3.96
C LEU A 246 -10.20 -7.10 -4.84
N PHE A 247 -11.17 -6.35 -4.32
CA PHE A 247 -11.82 -5.27 -5.07
C PHE A 247 -10.88 -4.09 -5.38
N LEU A 248 -10.00 -3.72 -4.44
CA LEU A 248 -9.07 -2.61 -4.64
C LEU A 248 -8.03 -2.91 -5.72
N SER A 249 -7.67 -4.17 -5.92
CA SER A 249 -6.71 -4.59 -6.94
C SER A 249 -7.26 -4.45 -8.36
N ASP A 250 -8.57 -4.62 -8.56
CA ASP A 250 -9.23 -4.46 -9.86
C ASP A 250 -9.51 -2.99 -10.23
N ILE A 251 -9.61 -2.09 -9.24
CA ILE A 251 -10.01 -0.68 -9.43
C ILE A 251 -8.81 0.26 -9.74
N GLY A 252 -7.59 -0.28 -9.83
CA GLY A 252 -6.32 0.47 -9.90
C GLY A 252 -6.23 1.58 -10.95
N VAL A 253 -6.99 1.50 -12.04
CA VAL A 253 -6.98 2.50 -13.13
C VAL A 253 -7.75 3.79 -12.77
N PHE A 254 -8.67 3.76 -11.79
CA PHE A 254 -9.58 4.87 -11.50
C PHE A 254 -9.12 5.84 -10.39
N ILE A 255 -8.01 5.52 -9.69
CA ILE A 255 -7.48 6.33 -8.56
C ILE A 255 -6.73 7.59 -9.02
N ARG A 256 -6.56 7.81 -10.33
CA ARG A 256 -5.80 8.94 -10.91
C ARG A 256 -6.41 10.32 -10.62
N GLN A 257 -7.60 10.41 -10.02
CA GLN A 257 -8.25 11.63 -9.53
C GLN A 257 -8.22 11.75 -7.99
N ALA A 258 -7.03 11.56 -7.41
CA ALA A 258 -6.78 11.46 -5.96
C ALA A 258 -7.36 12.60 -5.09
N ARG A 259 -7.55 13.81 -5.63
CA ARG A 259 -8.01 14.96 -4.83
C ARG A 259 -9.42 14.80 -4.27
N PHE A 260 -10.33 14.12 -4.98
CA PHE A 260 -11.71 13.98 -4.50
C PHE A 260 -11.82 12.99 -3.33
N PHE A 261 -10.96 11.97 -3.31
CA PHE A 261 -10.92 10.96 -2.25
C PHE A 261 -10.46 11.54 -0.91
N ASP A 262 -9.42 12.39 -0.91
CA ASP A 262 -8.91 13.03 0.31
C ASP A 262 -9.99 13.89 1.00
N LEU A 263 -10.77 14.64 0.20
CA LEU A 263 -11.87 15.47 0.71
C LEU A 263 -13.02 14.61 1.28
N ALA A 264 -13.42 13.56 0.57
CA ALA A 264 -14.47 12.65 1.02
C ALA A 264 -14.08 11.90 2.30
N ALA A 265 -12.83 11.42 2.39
CA ALA A 265 -12.29 10.78 3.58
C ALA A 265 -12.20 11.74 4.77
N GLY A 266 -11.73 12.97 4.55
CA GLY A 266 -11.67 14.01 5.58
C GLY A 266 -13.05 14.36 6.15
N PHE A 267 -14.05 14.55 5.27
CA PHE A 267 -15.43 14.83 5.70
C PHE A 267 -16.05 13.67 6.50
N LEU A 268 -15.83 12.43 6.04
CA LEU A 268 -16.28 11.22 6.74
C LEU A 268 -15.64 11.08 8.12
N MET A 269 -14.34 11.36 8.24
CA MET A 269 -13.59 11.35 9.49
C MET A 269 -14.10 12.40 10.49
N ILE A 270 -14.45 13.60 10.01
CA ILE A 270 -15.05 14.65 10.85
C ILE A 270 -16.42 14.20 11.38
N ILE A 271 -17.29 13.65 10.52
CA ILE A 271 -18.60 13.12 10.94
C ILE A 271 -18.43 12.00 11.98
N LEU A 272 -17.50 11.07 11.73
CA LEU A 272 -17.23 9.96 12.64
C LEU A 272 -16.67 10.45 13.99
N GLY A 273 -15.73 11.40 13.96
CA GLY A 273 -15.14 11.99 15.16
C GLY A 273 -16.17 12.73 16.02
N ILE A 274 -17.09 13.47 15.39
CA ILE A 274 -18.22 14.11 16.09
C ILE A 274 -19.10 13.05 16.76
N ASN A 275 -19.43 11.97 16.05
CA ASN A 275 -20.24 10.87 16.58
C ASN A 275 -19.58 10.16 17.78
N ILE A 276 -18.24 10.08 17.81
CA ILE A 276 -17.46 9.51 18.91
C ILE A 276 -17.51 10.40 20.17
N ILE A 277 -17.44 11.73 20.01
CA ILE A 277 -17.47 12.67 21.16
C ILE A 277 -18.89 12.80 21.71
N LYS A 278 -19.89 12.90 20.82
CA LYS A 278 -21.30 12.98 21.18
C LYS A 278 -22.12 12.24 20.12
N PRO A 279 -22.92 11.22 20.51
CA PRO A 279 -23.82 10.56 19.56
C PRO A 279 -24.72 11.62 18.92
N ILE A 280 -24.69 11.69 17.59
CA ILE A 280 -25.30 12.76 16.77
C ILE A 280 -26.80 12.99 17.08
N GLY A 281 -27.47 11.99 17.65
CA GLY A 281 -28.86 12.11 18.13
C GLY A 281 -29.08 13.22 19.16
N GLU A 282 -28.17 13.42 20.11
CA GLU A 282 -28.32 14.44 21.17
C GLU A 282 -28.04 15.88 20.66
N ILE A 283 -27.35 16.03 19.53
CA ILE A 283 -27.04 17.35 18.93
C ILE A 283 -28.16 17.78 17.96
N ILE A 284 -28.86 16.84 17.33
CA ILE A 284 -29.93 17.10 16.36
C ILE A 284 -31.27 17.44 17.03
N GLU A 285 -31.56 16.92 18.23
CA GLU A 285 -32.78 17.26 18.98
C GLU A 285 -32.99 18.77 19.27
N PRO A 286 -31.98 19.55 19.71
CA PRO A 286 -32.16 20.98 19.94
C PRO A 286 -32.29 21.81 18.65
N VAL A 287 -31.79 21.31 17.51
CA VAL A 287 -31.89 22.01 16.21
C VAL A 287 -33.22 21.71 15.52
N ARG A 288 -33.68 20.45 15.57
CA ARG A 288 -34.98 20.04 15.01
C ARG A 288 -36.16 20.70 15.75
N SER A 289 -36.04 20.88 17.07
CA SER A 289 -37.05 21.56 17.90
C SER A 289 -37.10 23.08 17.65
N ARG A 290 -35.98 23.72 17.27
CA ARG A 290 -35.99 25.12 16.80
C ARG A 290 -36.57 25.27 15.40
N LEU A 291 -36.31 24.32 14.50
CA LEU A 291 -36.85 24.33 13.14
C LEU A 291 -38.35 23.98 13.07
N SER A 292 -38.88 23.22 14.03
CA SER A 292 -40.33 22.96 14.12
C SER A 292 -41.14 24.13 14.68
N LEU A 293 -40.50 25.09 15.36
CA LEU A 293 -41.16 26.29 15.92
C LEU A 293 -41.44 27.39 14.88
N SER A 294 -40.81 27.33 13.69
CA SER A 294 -41.09 28.26 12.58
C SER A 294 -42.18 27.75 11.62
N ARG A 295 -42.78 26.59 11.89
CA ARG A 295 -43.82 25.98 11.04
C ARG A 295 -45.09 25.72 11.85
N GLY A 296 -45.51 26.72 12.61
CA GLY A 296 -46.82 26.78 13.24
C GLY A 296 -47.85 27.40 12.30
N SER A 297 -48.52 26.56 11.50
CA SER A 297 -49.92 26.71 11.02
C SER A 297 -50.16 25.75 9.85
N ALA A 298 -51.20 24.92 9.96
CA ALA A 298 -51.55 23.76 9.11
C ALA A 298 -50.59 22.56 9.33
N ASP A 299 -50.91 21.51 10.09
CA ASP A 299 -52.18 20.81 10.22
C ASP A 299 -52.37 20.26 11.63
N ALA A 300 -53.42 20.76 12.31
CA ALA A 300 -54.03 20.09 13.44
C ALA A 300 -55.13 19.17 12.88
N LEU A 301 -54.84 17.88 12.65
CA LEU A 301 -55.80 16.75 12.57
C LEU A 301 -55.11 15.47 12.05
N ALA A 302 -54.28 14.85 12.88
CA ALA A 302 -53.96 13.42 12.78
C ALA A 302 -53.32 12.98 14.10
N GLY A 303 -54.15 12.47 15.02
CA GLY A 303 -53.65 11.72 16.15
C GLY A 303 -53.12 10.38 15.65
N GLU A 304 -51.80 10.19 15.68
CA GLU A 304 -51.17 8.88 15.61
C GLU A 304 -49.75 9.00 16.17
N THR A 305 -49.45 8.15 17.15
CA THR A 305 -48.11 7.94 17.74
C THR A 305 -47.11 7.60 16.65
N ALA A 306 -46.33 8.57 16.16
CA ALA A 306 -45.30 8.35 15.16
C ALA A 306 -44.04 7.74 15.82
N PRO A 307 -43.61 6.53 15.41
CA PRO A 307 -42.46 5.85 16.01
C PRO A 307 -41.16 6.54 15.60
N VAL A 308 -40.28 6.79 16.56
CA VAL A 308 -38.91 7.23 16.31
C VAL A 308 -38.21 6.16 15.45
N LYS A 309 -37.96 6.45 14.16
CA LYS A 309 -37.20 5.57 13.26
C LYS A 309 -35.77 5.44 13.78
N LYS A 310 -35.47 4.31 14.43
CA LYS A 310 -34.12 3.90 14.83
C LYS A 310 -33.17 3.94 13.62
N GLY A 311 -31.96 4.47 13.81
CA GLY A 311 -30.96 4.56 12.75
C GLY A 311 -30.53 3.18 12.24
N ILE A 312 -30.12 3.08 10.98
CA ILE A 312 -29.65 1.81 10.37
C ILE A 312 -28.52 1.18 11.19
N MET A 313 -27.62 2.01 11.74
CA MET A 313 -26.54 1.58 12.63
C MET A 313 -27.05 0.97 13.95
N GLU A 314 -28.03 1.59 14.62
CA GLU A 314 -28.61 1.02 15.85
C GLU A 314 -29.32 -0.31 15.61
N ARG A 315 -29.95 -0.46 14.45
CA ARG A 315 -30.65 -1.68 14.05
C ARG A 315 -29.67 -2.84 13.81
N LEU A 316 -28.54 -2.55 13.16
CA LEU A 316 -27.46 -3.51 12.92
C LEU A 316 -26.75 -3.92 14.22
N VAL A 317 -26.54 -2.98 15.14
CA VAL A 317 -25.99 -3.27 16.47
C VAL A 317 -26.93 -4.18 17.27
N HIS A 318 -28.24 -3.88 17.30
CA HIS A 318 -29.23 -4.76 17.95
C HIS A 318 -29.31 -6.16 17.33
N PHE A 319 -29.19 -6.27 16.00
CA PHE A 319 -29.13 -7.56 15.31
C PHE A 319 -27.91 -8.38 15.73
N SER A 320 -26.75 -7.73 15.83
CA SER A 320 -25.50 -8.36 16.30
C SER A 320 -25.63 -8.87 17.75
N ILE A 321 -26.32 -8.11 18.60
CA ILE A 321 -26.60 -8.51 20.00
C ILE A 321 -27.53 -9.73 20.05
N GLY A 322 -28.54 -9.79 19.19
CA GLY A 322 -29.40 -10.98 19.04
C GLY A 322 -28.60 -12.21 18.63
N LEU A 323 -27.60 -12.05 17.76
CA LEU A 323 -26.66 -13.12 17.39
C LEU A 323 -25.81 -13.58 18.59
N PHE A 324 -25.37 -12.65 19.44
CA PHE A 324 -24.62 -12.95 20.66
C PHE A 324 -25.39 -13.80 21.67
N GLN A 325 -26.72 -13.67 21.74
CA GLN A 325 -27.59 -14.50 22.59
C GLN A 325 -27.63 -15.97 22.15
N TYR A 326 -27.42 -16.25 20.85
CA TYR A 326 -27.42 -17.62 20.32
C TYR A 326 -26.04 -18.27 20.44
N SER A 327 -24.97 -17.53 20.16
CA SER A 327 -23.58 -17.99 20.36
C SER A 327 -22.62 -16.81 20.48
N ALA A 328 -21.80 -16.81 21.53
CA ALA A 328 -20.79 -15.77 21.77
C ALA A 328 -19.73 -15.68 20.64
N PHE A 329 -19.49 -16.79 19.95
CA PHE A 329 -18.54 -16.87 18.84
C PHE A 329 -19.07 -16.18 17.57
N ILE A 330 -20.36 -16.42 17.24
CA ILE A 330 -20.99 -15.83 16.06
C ILE A 330 -21.14 -14.32 16.22
N GLY A 331 -21.47 -13.88 17.44
CA GLY A 331 -21.53 -12.47 17.79
C GLY A 331 -20.16 -11.79 17.67
N ALA A 332 -19.09 -12.43 18.17
CA ALA A 332 -17.74 -11.90 18.09
C ALA A 332 -17.24 -11.77 16.64
N PHE A 333 -17.53 -12.77 15.80
CA PHE A 333 -17.22 -12.72 14.37
C PHE A 333 -17.96 -11.58 13.66
N ALA A 334 -19.29 -11.49 13.84
CA ALA A 334 -20.09 -10.43 13.23
C ALA A 334 -19.62 -9.05 13.68
N LEU A 335 -19.25 -8.92 14.95
CA LEU A 335 -18.74 -7.68 15.50
C LEU A 335 -17.36 -7.31 14.94
N GLY A 336 -16.51 -8.29 14.61
CA GLY A 336 -15.27 -8.08 13.85
C GLY A 336 -15.52 -7.53 12.45
N VAL A 337 -16.56 -8.04 11.76
CA VAL A 337 -16.99 -7.53 10.45
C VAL A 337 -17.44 -6.07 10.54
N PHE A 338 -18.29 -5.73 11.50
CA PHE A 338 -18.74 -4.34 11.68
C PHE A 338 -17.60 -3.40 12.06
N PHE A 339 -16.66 -3.87 12.88
CA PHE A 339 -15.48 -3.10 13.24
C PHE A 339 -14.62 -2.81 12.01
N ALA A 340 -14.37 -3.79 11.14
CA ALA A 340 -13.62 -3.60 9.90
C ALA A 340 -14.27 -2.53 8.98
N LEU A 341 -15.60 -2.57 8.87
CA LEU A 341 -16.37 -1.58 8.08
C LEU A 341 -16.33 -0.18 8.70
N GLY A 342 -16.43 -0.06 10.03
CA GLY A 342 -16.37 1.23 10.74
C GLY A 342 -14.97 1.82 10.81
N TRP A 343 -13.94 0.97 10.80
CA TRP A 343 -12.53 1.35 10.82
C TRP A 343 -11.97 1.68 9.42
N ALA A 344 -12.71 1.35 8.36
CA ALA A 344 -12.33 1.61 6.97
C ALA A 344 -11.87 3.06 6.70
N PRO A 345 -12.51 4.14 7.18
CA PRO A 345 -12.09 5.52 6.86
C PRO A 345 -10.69 5.89 7.41
N CYS A 346 -10.38 5.41 8.62
CA CYS A 346 -9.07 5.61 9.26
C CYS A 346 -8.01 4.70 8.66
N ALA A 347 -8.33 3.42 8.49
CA ALA A 347 -7.40 2.42 7.98
C ALA A 347 -7.01 2.70 6.54
N VAL A 348 -7.99 3.05 5.70
CA VAL A 348 -7.73 3.41 4.31
C VAL A 348 -6.73 4.54 4.23
N SER A 349 -6.80 5.55 5.10
CA SER A 349 -5.87 6.69 5.10
C SER A 349 -4.44 6.31 5.49
N LEU A 350 -4.26 5.35 6.40
CA LEU A 350 -2.93 4.88 6.85
C LEU A 350 -2.33 3.83 5.93
N VAL A 351 -3.18 2.98 5.33
CA VAL A 351 -2.78 1.92 4.40
C VAL A 351 -2.72 2.45 2.97
N PHE A 352 -3.21 3.67 2.70
CA PHE A 352 -3.24 4.30 1.38
C PHE A 352 -1.89 4.32 0.66
N PRO A 353 -0.76 4.73 1.30
CA PRO A 353 0.53 4.76 0.62
C PRO A 353 0.97 3.36 0.18
N VAL A 354 0.66 2.35 0.98
CA VAL A 354 0.98 0.95 0.68
C VAL A 354 0.04 0.41 -0.40
N LEU A 355 -1.25 0.73 -0.34
CA LEU A 355 -2.23 0.36 -1.38
C LEU A 355 -1.90 0.99 -2.73
N ILE A 356 -1.47 2.26 -2.76
CA ILE A 356 -1.00 2.93 -3.99
C ILE A 356 0.23 2.19 -4.53
N TRP A 357 1.17 1.82 -3.66
CA TRP A 357 2.34 1.07 -4.05
C TRP A 357 1.98 -0.33 -4.62
N LEU A 358 0.99 -1.00 -4.04
CA LEU A 358 0.46 -2.28 -4.56
C LEU A 358 -0.24 -2.13 -5.90
N VAL A 359 -1.01 -1.07 -6.08
CA VAL A 359 -1.68 -0.76 -7.35
C VAL A 359 -0.68 -0.38 -8.44
N SER A 360 0.49 0.15 -8.07
CA SER A 360 1.58 0.47 -9.00
C SER A 360 2.34 -0.76 -9.49
N GLN A 361 2.06 -1.94 -8.93
CA GLN A 361 2.69 -3.21 -9.26
C GLN A 361 1.65 -4.07 -10.00
N ASN A 362 2.05 -4.88 -10.99
CA ASN A 362 1.15 -5.83 -11.68
C ASN A 362 0.82 -7.04 -10.77
N VAL A 363 0.36 -6.77 -9.54
CA VAL A 363 0.01 -7.82 -8.57
C VAL A 363 -1.37 -8.36 -8.92
N THR A 364 -1.50 -9.69 -8.89
CA THR A 364 -2.79 -10.35 -9.06
C THR A 364 -3.77 -9.93 -7.95
N ALA A 365 -5.08 -9.90 -8.23
CA ALA A 365 -6.11 -9.55 -7.24
C ALA A 365 -6.00 -10.38 -5.95
N LEU A 366 -5.65 -11.66 -6.10
CA LEU A 366 -5.40 -12.57 -4.99
C LEU A 366 -4.22 -12.11 -4.10
N GLY A 367 -3.17 -11.54 -4.67
CA GLY A 367 -2.04 -11.00 -3.93
C GLY A 367 -2.43 -9.82 -3.05
N GLY A 368 -3.21 -8.87 -3.58
CA GLY A 368 -3.75 -7.75 -2.80
C GLY A 368 -4.69 -8.20 -1.67
N GLY A 369 -5.55 -9.18 -1.95
CA GLY A 369 -6.40 -9.82 -0.94
C GLY A 369 -5.59 -10.48 0.18
N MET A 370 -4.59 -11.30 -0.16
CA MET A 370 -3.76 -12.01 0.81
C MET A 370 -2.93 -11.06 1.68
N MET A 371 -2.41 -9.97 1.12
CA MET A 371 -1.69 -8.96 1.91
C MET A 371 -2.58 -8.28 2.94
N LEU A 372 -3.79 -7.86 2.55
CA LEU A 372 -4.74 -7.24 3.46
C LEU A 372 -5.31 -8.22 4.49
N PHE A 373 -5.39 -9.51 4.15
CA PHE A 373 -5.68 -10.57 5.11
C PHE A 373 -4.60 -10.67 6.18
N VAL A 374 -3.32 -10.71 5.77
CA VAL A 374 -2.18 -10.77 6.71
C VAL A 374 -2.12 -9.52 7.59
N PHE A 375 -2.43 -8.36 7.04
CA PHE A 375 -2.62 -7.11 7.80
C PHE A 375 -3.74 -7.24 8.84
N GLY A 376 -4.91 -7.78 8.47
CA GLY A 376 -6.01 -8.03 9.40
C GLY A 376 -5.68 -9.02 10.52
N VAL A 377 -4.92 -10.08 10.20
CA VAL A 377 -4.40 -11.02 11.20
C VAL A 377 -3.43 -10.33 12.16
N GLY A 378 -2.53 -9.49 11.64
CA GLY A 378 -1.61 -8.69 12.46
C GLY A 378 -2.33 -7.76 13.43
N HIS A 379 -3.44 -7.14 13.00
CA HIS A 379 -4.26 -6.30 13.87
C HIS A 379 -4.91 -7.09 15.02
N GLY A 380 -5.30 -8.34 14.77
CA GLY A 380 -5.86 -9.22 15.79
C GLY A 380 -4.87 -9.67 16.87
N VAL A 381 -3.56 -9.65 16.59
CA VAL A 381 -2.53 -10.13 17.53
C VAL A 381 -2.56 -9.38 18.86
N PRO A 382 -2.63 -8.04 18.92
CA PRO A 382 -2.79 -7.33 20.20
C PRO A 382 -4.21 -7.39 20.76
N VAL A 383 -5.23 -7.59 19.92
CA VAL A 383 -6.63 -7.66 20.36
C VAL A 383 -6.93 -8.94 21.15
N ILE A 384 -6.36 -10.08 20.77
CA ILE A 384 -6.60 -11.38 21.43
C ILE A 384 -6.19 -11.35 22.92
N PRO A 385 -4.98 -10.90 23.31
CA PRO A 385 -4.60 -10.73 24.71
C PRO A 385 -5.50 -9.73 25.45
N ILE A 386 -5.86 -8.60 24.82
CA ILE A 386 -6.73 -7.60 25.44
C ILE A 386 -8.12 -8.18 25.72
N ALA A 387 -8.71 -8.92 24.78
CA ALA A 387 -10.00 -9.59 24.95
C ALA A 387 -9.95 -10.63 26.07
N THR A 388 -8.86 -11.40 26.12
CA THR A 388 -8.64 -12.46 27.12
C THR A 388 -8.46 -11.86 28.52
N PHE A 389 -7.66 -10.80 28.64
CA PHE A 389 -7.35 -10.13 29.91
C PHE A 389 -8.51 -9.27 30.41
N SER A 390 -9.24 -8.61 29.52
CA SER A 390 -10.41 -7.81 29.85
C SER A 390 -11.47 -8.64 30.59
N ARG A 391 -11.70 -9.89 30.16
CA ARG A 391 -12.58 -10.83 30.89
C ARG A 391 -12.02 -11.26 32.24
N ALA A 392 -10.71 -11.46 32.36
CA ALA A 392 -10.09 -11.86 33.62
C ALA A 392 -10.10 -10.73 34.67
N VAL A 393 -9.99 -9.47 34.25
CA VAL A 393 -9.77 -8.30 35.15
C VAL A 393 -11.03 -7.46 35.39
N CYS A 394 -12.05 -7.54 34.53
CA CYS A 394 -13.29 -6.77 34.68
C CYS A 394 -14.06 -7.04 35.97
N GLY A 395 -13.83 -8.17 36.65
CA GLY A 395 -14.45 -8.48 37.95
C GLY A 395 -14.01 -7.58 39.11
N GLN A 396 -12.83 -6.94 39.02
CA GLN A 396 -12.25 -6.16 40.14
C GLN A 396 -12.01 -4.67 39.84
N ILE A 397 -11.88 -4.28 38.56
CA ILE A 397 -11.37 -2.95 38.16
C ILE A 397 -12.35 -2.18 37.22
N GLY A 398 -13.52 -2.75 36.93
CA GLY A 398 -14.46 -2.24 35.92
C GLY A 398 -14.90 -0.77 36.10
N GLU A 399 -15.18 -0.31 37.32
CA GLU A 399 -15.70 1.06 37.53
C GLU A 399 -14.68 2.16 37.27
N LYS A 400 -13.41 1.96 37.67
CA LYS A 400 -12.33 2.93 37.41
C LYS A 400 -11.95 2.96 35.93
N TYR A 401 -11.98 1.80 35.27
CA TYR A 401 -11.70 1.66 33.85
C TYR A 401 -12.75 2.37 32.97
N MET A 402 -14.03 2.26 33.33
CA MET A 402 -15.14 2.94 32.65
C MET A 402 -15.06 4.47 32.75
N ALA A 403 -14.63 5.00 33.91
CA ALA A 403 -14.44 6.43 34.10
C ALA A 403 -13.26 6.99 33.28
N ALA A 404 -12.13 6.27 33.23
CA ALA A 404 -10.98 6.62 32.40
C ALA A 404 -11.32 6.54 30.90
N GLY A 405 -12.08 5.52 30.49
CA GLY A 405 -12.56 5.34 29.11
C GLY A 405 -13.28 6.58 28.57
N LYS A 406 -14.10 7.26 29.37
CA LYS A 406 -14.83 8.47 28.94
C LYS A 406 -13.90 9.63 28.56
N TYR A 407 -12.84 9.87 29.32
CA TYR A 407 -11.85 10.91 29.00
C TYR A 407 -11.02 10.53 27.78
N VAL A 408 -10.61 9.26 27.72
CA VAL A 408 -9.83 8.69 26.61
C VAL A 408 -10.60 8.80 25.29
N THR A 409 -11.88 8.42 25.25
CA THR A 409 -12.74 8.54 24.07
C THR A 409 -12.90 9.99 23.61
N LYS A 410 -13.00 10.95 24.55
CA LYS A 410 -13.16 12.38 24.22
C LYS A 410 -11.88 12.97 23.62
N ILE A 411 -10.71 12.66 24.19
CA ILE A 411 -9.41 13.08 23.67
C ILE A 411 -9.19 12.51 22.26
N PHE A 412 -9.53 11.24 22.05
CA PHE A 412 -9.36 10.60 20.74
C PHE A 412 -10.36 11.07 19.69
N GLY A 413 -11.62 11.28 20.05
CA GLY A 413 -12.59 11.89 19.15
C GLY A 413 -12.13 13.27 18.67
N LEU A 414 -11.52 14.07 19.54
CA LEU A 414 -10.94 15.37 19.18
C LEU A 414 -9.76 15.20 18.20
N ALA A 415 -8.86 14.25 18.48
CA ALA A 415 -7.72 13.96 17.60
C ALA A 415 -8.16 13.52 16.19
N VAL A 416 -9.20 12.68 16.08
CA VAL A 416 -9.76 12.24 14.78
C VAL A 416 -10.34 13.43 14.00
N ILE A 417 -11.04 14.36 14.67
CA ILE A 417 -11.55 15.57 14.03
C ILE A 417 -10.39 16.44 13.51
N VAL A 418 -9.32 16.62 14.31
CA VAL A 418 -8.14 17.39 13.91
C VAL A 418 -7.47 16.78 12.68
N ILE A 419 -7.27 15.46 12.67
CA ILE A 419 -6.70 14.75 11.52
C ILE A 419 -7.61 14.89 10.29
N GLY A 420 -8.93 14.74 10.45
CA GLY A 420 -9.91 14.93 9.38
C GLY A 420 -9.87 16.35 8.79
N LEU A 421 -9.69 17.37 9.63
CA LEU A 421 -9.49 18.76 9.18
C LEU A 421 -8.19 18.95 8.40
N VAL A 422 -7.10 18.30 8.83
CA VAL A 422 -5.82 18.33 8.10
C VAL A 422 -5.97 17.70 6.71
N TYR A 423 -6.66 16.56 6.61
CA TYR A 423 -6.96 15.92 5.32
C TYR A 423 -7.84 16.79 4.42
N ALA A 424 -8.87 17.44 4.99
CA ALA A 424 -9.70 18.37 4.26
C ALA A 424 -8.93 19.63 3.82
N ALA A 425 -7.98 20.12 4.62
CA ALA A 425 -7.13 21.27 4.28
C ALA A 425 -6.16 20.95 3.13
N ARG A 426 -5.68 19.69 3.04
CA ARG A 426 -4.82 19.22 1.94
C ARG A 426 -5.50 19.34 0.58
N TYR A 427 -6.83 19.19 0.51
CA TYR A 427 -7.62 19.41 -0.71
C TYR A 427 -7.49 20.84 -1.26
N PHE A 428 -7.40 21.84 -0.37
CA PHE A 428 -7.25 23.25 -0.74
C PHE A 428 -5.82 23.64 -1.14
N GLY A 429 -4.89 22.67 -1.20
CA GLY A 429 -3.50 22.92 -1.62
C GLY A 429 -2.57 23.37 -0.51
N PHE A 430 -3.02 23.43 0.75
CA PHE A 430 -2.14 23.63 1.90
C PHE A 430 -1.37 22.33 2.18
N LYS A 431 -0.12 22.26 1.72
CA LYS A 431 0.82 21.20 2.09
C LYS A 431 1.37 21.48 3.50
N MET A 432 0.73 20.91 4.52
CA MET A 432 1.38 20.68 5.80
C MET A 432 1.92 19.25 5.78
N TRP A 433 3.23 19.14 5.50
CA TRP A 433 4.03 17.92 5.33
C TRP A 433 3.93 17.23 3.97
#